data_AF-A0A0B2VK67-F1
#
_entry.id   AF-A0A0B2VK67-F1
#
_cell.length_a   1.000
_cell.length_b   1.000
_cell.length_c   1.000
_cell.angle_alpha   90.00
_cell.angle_beta   90.00
_cell.angle_gamma   90.00
#
_symmetry.space_group_name_H-M   'P 1'
#
loop_
_entity.id
_entity.type
_entity.pdbx_description
1 polymer ?
#
loop_
_entity_poly.entity_id
_entity_poly.type
_entity_poly.pdbx_seq_one_letter_code
_entity_poly.pdbx_strand_id
1 'polypeptide(L)'
;RCQRTCDICNCRDDVNDCARLVTFCGNPMYQPVLQGGCQKTCNICNGRDSANNCGSVVSYFGDPTLQPVLRSRCPLSCGFC
;
A
#
# COMPACT_ATOMS: atom_id res chain seq x y z
N ARG A 1 12.02 -13.86 -7.62
CA ARG A 1 11.04 -12.81 -7.98
C ARG A 1 9.92 -12.84 -6.95
N CYS A 2 9.85 -11.85 -6.05
CA CYS A 2 8.73 -11.72 -5.12
C CYS A 2 7.50 -11.31 -5.91
N GLN A 3 6.53 -12.20 -6.00
CA GLN A 3 5.24 -11.87 -6.60
C GLN A 3 4.35 -11.30 -5.50
N ARG A 4 3.68 -10.18 -5.83
CA ARG A 4 2.32 -9.78 -5.38
C ARG A 4 2.15 -8.52 -4.53
N THR A 5 3.19 -7.80 -4.13
CA THR A 5 2.99 -6.72 -3.15
C THR A 5 4.05 -5.64 -3.27
N CYS A 6 4.04 -4.83 -4.33
CA CYS A 6 4.69 -3.50 -4.32
C CYS A 6 6.12 -3.41 -3.75
N ASP A 7 6.99 -4.37 -4.10
CA ASP A 7 8.35 -4.55 -3.54
C ASP A 7 8.45 -4.87 -2.03
N ILE A 8 7.34 -5.00 -1.32
CA ILE A 8 7.28 -5.58 0.03
C ILE A 8 7.46 -7.10 -0.10
N CYS A 9 8.69 -7.55 0.10
CA CYS A 9 9.01 -8.96 0.25
C CYS A 9 8.60 -9.42 1.67
N ASN A 10 7.98 -10.59 1.78
CA ASN A 10 7.52 -11.18 3.06
C ASN A 10 6.38 -10.41 3.76
N CYS A 11 5.40 -9.89 3.01
CA CYS A 11 4.24 -9.28 3.64
C CYS A 11 3.40 -10.30 4.41
N ARG A 12 3.45 -10.23 5.74
CA ARG A 12 2.75 -11.11 6.66
C ARG A 12 2.37 -10.33 7.91
N ASP A 13 1.51 -10.94 8.70
CA ASP A 13 1.27 -10.47 10.05
C ASP A 13 2.37 -11.06 10.95
N ASP A 14 3.15 -10.20 11.61
CA ASP A 14 4.21 -10.59 12.54
C ASP A 14 3.68 -10.68 13.99
N VAL A 15 2.48 -10.17 14.27
CA VAL A 15 1.81 -10.32 15.58
C VAL A 15 0.52 -11.12 15.47
N ASN A 16 0.20 -11.91 16.50
CA ASN A 16 -0.98 -12.77 16.51
C ASN A 16 -2.30 -11.99 16.73
N ASP A 17 -2.23 -10.83 17.36
CA ASP A 17 -3.42 -10.03 17.73
C ASP A 17 -3.97 -9.18 16.58
N CYS A 18 -3.48 -9.35 15.35
CA CYS A 18 -3.93 -8.56 14.21
C CYS A 18 -5.44 -8.64 13.96
N ALA A 19 -6.06 -9.79 14.24
CA ALA A 19 -7.52 -9.95 14.15
C ALA A 19 -8.29 -8.99 15.08
N ARG A 20 -7.74 -8.67 16.26
CA ARG A 20 -8.32 -7.68 17.19
C ARG A 20 -7.99 -6.25 16.77
N LEU A 21 -6.88 -6.08 16.06
CA LEU A 21 -6.38 -4.80 15.62
C LEU A 21 -6.97 -4.33 14.27
N VAL A 22 -7.69 -5.21 13.57
CA VAL A 22 -8.28 -4.94 12.25
C VAL A 22 -9.20 -3.71 12.23
N THR A 23 -9.90 -3.45 13.33
CA THR A 23 -10.78 -2.29 13.49
C THR A 23 -10.00 -0.97 13.57
N PHE A 24 -8.72 -1.02 13.92
CA PHE A 24 -7.83 0.14 14.00
C PHE A 24 -7.05 0.40 12.71
N CYS A 25 -7.16 -0.43 11.67
CA CYS A 25 -6.46 -0.22 10.40
C CYS A 25 -6.77 1.13 9.74
N GLY A 26 -7.98 1.67 9.97
CA GLY A 26 -8.37 3.00 9.52
C GLY A 26 -8.00 4.13 10.47
N ASN A 27 -7.44 3.83 11.64
CA ASN A 27 -7.09 4.84 12.65
C ASN A 27 -5.63 5.30 12.48
N PRO A 28 -5.38 6.59 12.17
CA PRO A 28 -4.03 7.10 11.94
C PRO A 28 -3.11 6.96 13.16
N MET A 29 -3.65 6.93 14.39
CA MET A 29 -2.85 6.73 15.61
C MET A 29 -2.23 5.32 15.68
N TYR A 30 -2.92 4.31 15.16
CA TYR A 30 -2.47 2.92 15.20
C TYR A 30 -1.69 2.51 13.95
N GLN A 31 -1.72 3.35 12.91
CA GLN A 31 -1.07 3.10 11.63
C GLN A 31 0.42 2.65 11.74
N PRO A 32 1.27 3.25 12.60
CA PRO A 32 2.66 2.82 12.74
C PRO A 32 2.80 1.39 13.28
N VAL A 33 1.96 1.04 14.26
CA VAL A 33 1.95 -0.29 14.88
C VAL A 33 1.47 -1.34 13.89
N LEU A 34 0.42 -1.02 13.13
CA LEU A 34 -0.17 -1.92 12.15
C LEU A 34 0.71 -2.12 10.92
N GLN A 35 1.44 -1.08 10.50
CA GLN A 35 2.48 -1.21 9.47
C GLN A 35 3.62 -2.13 9.90
N GLY A 36 3.97 -2.16 11.19
CA GLY A 36 5.03 -3.03 11.69
C GLY A 36 4.59 -4.48 11.90
N GLY A 37 3.34 -4.70 12.38
CA GLY A 37 2.91 -6.02 12.85
C GLY A 37 1.76 -6.67 12.09
N CYS A 38 0.91 -5.91 11.41
CA CYS A 38 -0.38 -6.38 10.86
C CYS A 38 -0.57 -6.00 9.39
N GLN A 39 0.50 -6.12 8.61
CA GLN A 39 0.54 -5.64 7.24
C GLN A 39 -0.48 -6.35 6.35
N LYS A 40 -0.70 -7.64 6.57
CA LYS A 40 -1.61 -8.45 5.78
C LYS A 40 -3.05 -8.26 6.22
N THR A 41 -3.30 -8.26 7.53
CA THR A 41 -4.64 -8.01 8.08
C THR A 41 -5.16 -6.61 7.74
N CYS A 42 -4.30 -5.59 7.77
CA CYS A 42 -4.67 -4.22 7.37
C CYS A 42 -4.54 -3.94 5.87
N ASN A 43 -4.29 -4.96 5.05
CA ASN A 43 -4.14 -4.85 3.59
C ASN A 43 -3.07 -3.83 3.13
N ILE A 44 -2.09 -3.57 3.99
CA ILE A 44 -0.94 -2.67 3.75
C ILE A 44 0.01 -3.28 2.71
N CYS A 45 -0.04 -4.61 2.58
CA CYS A 45 0.72 -5.39 1.60
C CYS A 45 0.62 -4.88 0.16
N ASN A 46 -0.50 -4.31 -0.28
CA ASN A 46 -0.61 -3.89 -1.69
C ASN A 46 0.19 -2.61 -2.01
N GLY A 47 0.95 -2.10 -1.03
CA GLY A 47 1.59 -0.80 -1.12
C GLY A 47 0.59 0.31 -0.83
N ARG A 48 1.09 1.52 -0.64
CA ARG A 48 0.25 2.71 -0.50
C ARG A 48 0.66 3.72 -1.55
N ASP A 49 -0.31 4.51 -1.97
CA ASP A 49 0.01 5.72 -2.71
C ASP A 49 0.65 6.74 -1.76
N SER A 50 1.80 7.26 -2.18
CA SER A 50 2.45 8.37 -1.47
C SER A 50 1.69 9.68 -1.69
N ALA A 51 0.98 9.79 -2.82
CA ALA A 51 0.13 10.92 -3.12
C ALA A 51 -1.35 10.61 -2.79
N ASN A 52 -2.07 11.63 -2.36
CA ASN A 52 -3.49 11.55 -2.02
C ASN A 52 -4.41 11.88 -3.22
N ASN A 53 -3.86 12.41 -4.32
CA ASN A 53 -4.58 12.76 -5.54
C ASN A 53 -4.44 11.70 -6.65
N CYS A 54 -4.12 10.45 -6.30
CA CYS A 54 -3.94 9.39 -7.28
C CYS A 54 -5.22 9.09 -8.10
N GLY A 55 -6.40 9.31 -7.51
CA GLY A 55 -7.68 9.25 -8.22
C GLY A 55 -7.87 10.37 -9.25
N SER A 56 -7.17 11.50 -9.12
CA SER A 56 -7.22 12.61 -10.08
C SER A 56 -6.23 12.43 -11.24
N VAL A 57 -5.25 11.55 -11.11
CA VAL A 57 -4.22 11.31 -12.15
C VAL A 57 -4.43 10.03 -12.95
N VAL A 58 -5.61 9.41 -12.83
CA VAL A 58 -6.01 8.19 -13.57
C VAL A 58 -5.91 8.37 -15.08
N SER A 59 -6.20 9.57 -15.59
CA SER A 59 -6.08 9.90 -17.01
C SER A 59 -4.64 9.82 -17.54
N TYR A 60 -3.64 9.94 -16.67
CA TYR A 60 -2.23 9.98 -17.04
C TYR A 60 -1.54 8.61 -16.96
N PHE A 61 -2.25 7.54 -16.59
CA PHE A 61 -1.68 6.19 -16.44
C PHE A 61 -1.03 5.67 -17.73
N GLY A 62 -1.54 6.08 -18.89
CA GLY A 62 -0.97 5.74 -20.19
C GLY A 62 0.19 6.63 -20.67
N ASP A 63 0.51 7.70 -19.94
CA ASP A 63 1.55 8.66 -20.36
C ASP A 63 2.95 8.15 -19.97
N PRO A 64 3.82 7.82 -20.95
CA PRO A 64 5.17 7.30 -20.69
C PRO A 64 6.07 8.31 -19.98
N THR A 65 5.80 9.61 -20.08
CA THR A 65 6.59 10.66 -19.40
C THR A 65 6.27 10.72 -17.91
N LEU A 66 5.03 10.41 -17.53
CA LEU A 66 4.55 10.43 -16.15
C LEU A 66 4.69 9.09 -15.45
N GLN A 67 4.90 7.99 -16.18
CA GLN A 67 5.16 6.66 -15.61
C GLN A 67 6.17 6.63 -14.44
N PRO A 68 7.36 7.26 -14.48
CA PRO A 68 8.28 7.23 -13.34
C PRO A 68 7.68 7.90 -12.09
N VAL A 69 6.91 8.98 -12.27
CA VAL A 69 6.23 9.68 -11.18
C VAL A 69 5.07 8.84 -10.63
N LEU A 70 4.25 8.26 -11.52
CA LEU A 70 3.10 7.44 -11.15
C LEU A 70 3.52 6.13 -10.46
N ARG A 71 4.61 5.50 -10.90
CA ARG A 71 5.20 4.34 -10.21
C ARG A 71 5.72 4.67 -8.82
N SER A 72 6.28 5.87 -8.63
CA SER A 72 6.81 6.27 -7.33
C SER A 72 5.72 6.77 -6.38
N ARG A 73 4.71 7.47 -6.90
CA ARG A 73 3.72 8.18 -6.06
C ARG A 73 2.35 7.53 -5.99
N CYS A 74 1.94 6.83 -7.03
CA CYS A 74 0.63 6.19 -7.13
C CYS A 74 0.72 4.69 -7.49
N PRO A 75 1.67 3.90 -6.93
CA PRO A 75 1.90 2.53 -7.36
C PRO A 75 0.67 1.62 -7.19
N LEU A 76 -0.14 1.86 -6.14
CA LEU A 76 -1.34 1.09 -5.86
C LEU A 76 -2.48 1.50 -6.81
N SER A 77 -2.78 2.80 -6.90
CA SER A 77 -3.87 3.30 -7.76
C SER A 77 -3.64 3.03 -9.26
N CYS A 78 -2.38 2.99 -9.70
CA CYS A 78 -2.04 2.72 -11.10
C CYS A 78 -1.93 1.23 -11.43
N GLY A 79 -2.07 0.32 -10.46
CA GLY A 79 -1.89 -1.12 -10.68
C GLY A 79 -0.46 -1.51 -11.04
N PHE A 80 0.54 -0.70 -10.67
CA PHE A 80 1.95 -1.11 -10.73
C PHE A 80 2.27 -2.13 -9.63
N CYS A 81 1.34 -2.28 -8.69
CA CYS A 81 1.20 -3.24 -7.62
C CYS A 81 -0.26 -3.72 -7.63
#